data_AF-A0A973AKR3-F1
#
_entry.id   AF-A0A973AKR3-F1
#
_cell.length_a   1.000
_cell.length_b   1.000
_cell.length_c   1.000
_cell.angle_alpha   90.00
_cell.angle_beta   90.00
_cell.angle_gamma   90.00
#
_symmetry.space_group_name_H-M   'P 1'
#
loop_
_entity.id
_entity.type
_entity.pdbx_description
1 polymer ?
#
loop_
_entity_poly.entity_id
_entity_poly.type
_entity_poly.pdbx_seq_one_letter_code
_entity_poly.pdbx_strand_id
1 'polypeptide(L)' 'MAGKRGVIMGVANNRSIAWGIADMLRQHGAELA' A
#
# COMPACT_ATOMS: atom_id res chain seq x y z
N MET A 1 10.62 3.99 0.92
CA MET A 1 9.50 4.59 1.67
C MET A 1 9.56 4.25 3.14
N ALA A 2 10.55 3.43 3.53
CA ALA A 2 11.09 3.27 4.88
C ALA A 2 10.72 4.43 5.83
N GLY A 3 9.87 4.11 6.82
CA GLY A 3 9.47 5.02 7.89
C GLY A 3 8.38 6.03 7.54
N LYS A 4 7.86 6.04 6.30
CA LYS A 4 6.73 6.90 5.91
C LYS A 4 5.41 6.15 6.10
N ARG A 5 4.48 6.82 6.77
CA ARG A 5 3.12 6.32 7.03
C ARG A 5 2.12 6.96 6.07
N GLY A 6 1.20 6.18 5.54
CA GLY A 6 0.17 6.65 4.61
C GLY A 6 -1.11 5.82 4.67
N VAL A 7 -2.17 6.33 4.04
CA VAL A 7 -3.46 5.65 3.92
C VAL A 7 -3.72 5.36 2.45
N ILE A 8 -4.09 4.13 2.13
CA ILE A 8 -4.53 3.74 0.79
C ILE A 8 -6.01 3.36 0.86
N MET A 9 -6.80 4.09 0.11
CA MET A 9 -8.24 3.88 -0.02
C MET A 9 -8.54 3.08 -1.31
N GLY A 10 -9.69 2.41 -1.36
CA GLY A 10 -10.13 1.70 -2.57
C GLY A 10 -9.49 0.33 -2.80
N VAL A 11 -8.96 -0.30 -1.74
CA VAL A 11 -8.57 -1.72 -1.79
C VAL A 11 -9.83 -2.58 -1.72
N ALA A 12 -10.17 -3.22 -2.83
CA ALA A 12 -11.33 -4.12 -2.91
C ALA A 12 -10.94 -5.60 -2.75
N ASN A 13 -9.81 -6.01 -3.34
CA ASN A 13 -9.26 -7.37 -3.29
C ASN A 13 -7.81 -7.37 -3.80
N ASN A 14 -7.15 -8.52 -3.80
CA ASN A 14 -5.77 -8.70 -4.28
C ASN A 14 -5.57 -8.50 -5.80
N ARG A 15 -6.63 -8.23 -6.55
CA ARG A 15 -6.58 -7.87 -7.98
C ARG A 15 -6.84 -6.39 -8.22
N SER A 16 -7.18 -5.61 -7.19
CA SER A 16 -7.42 -4.17 -7.36
C SER A 16 -6.11 -3.41 -7.56
N ILE A 17 -6.16 -2.31 -8.32
CA ILE A 17 -5.00 -1.45 -8.55
C ILE A 17 -4.45 -0.91 -7.22
N ALA A 18 -5.34 -0.50 -6.30
CA ALA A 18 -4.96 -0.02 -4.98
C ALA A 18 -4.18 -1.08 -4.17
N TRP A 19 -4.50 -2.37 -4.32
CA TRP A 19 -3.76 -3.45 -3.67
C TRP A 19 -2.33 -3.56 -4.23
N GLY A 20 -2.15 -3.46 -5.56
CA GLY A 20 -0.83 -3.47 -6.18
C GLY A 20 0.05 -2.30 -5.71
N ILE A 21 -0.54 -1.11 -5.58
CA ILE A 21 0.16 0.07 -5.03
C ILE A 21 0.53 -0.17 -3.56
N ALA A 22 -0.41 -0.69 -2.76
CA ALA A 22 -0.17 -0.98 -1.34
C ALA A 22 0.95 -2.01 -1.13
N ASP A 23 0.97 -3.08 -1.92
CA ASP A 23 1.99 -4.11 -1.82
C ASP A 23 3.38 -3.57 -2.20
N MET A 24 3.48 -2.79 -3.28
CA MET A 24 4.74 -2.17 -3.70
C MET A 24 5.27 -1.19 -2.65
N LEU A 25 4.41 -0.36 -2.07
CA LEU A 25 4.82 0.57 -1.00
C LEU A 25 5.30 -0.17 0.25
N ARG A 26 4.63 -1.26 0.62
CA ARG A 26 5.01 -2.10 1.75
C ARG A 26 6.37 -2.77 1.53
N GLN A 27 6.64 -3.27 0.32
CA GLN A 27 7.97 -3.80 -0.06
C GLN A 27 9.07 -2.73 0.05
N HIS A 28 8.74 -1.46 -0.19
CA HIS A 28 9.62 -0.32 0.02
C HIS A 28 9.66 0.22 1.46
N GLY A 29 9.08 -0.50 2.42
CA GLY A 29 9.12 -0.17 3.85
C GLY A 29 8.16 0.94 4.29
N ALA A 30 7.09 1.21 3.53
CA ALA A 30 6.02 2.09 3.98
C ALA A 30 5.14 1.38 5.02
N GLU A 31 4.65 2.14 5.99
CA GLU A 31 3.59 1.69 6.89
C GLU A 31 2.24 2.18 6.36
N LEU A 32 1.32 1.26 6.07
CA LEU A 32 -0.01 1.59 5.58
C LEU A 32 -1.04 1.37 6.69
N ALA A 33 -1.97 2.32 6.83
CA ALA A 33 -3.12 2.25 7.75
C ALA A 33 -4.39 1.83 7.02
#